data_AF-A0A941D197-F1
#
_entry.id   AF-A0A941D197-F1
#
_cell.length_a   1.000
_cell.length_b   1.000
_cell.length_c   1.000
_cell.angle_alpha   90.00
_cell.angle_beta   90.00
_cell.angle_gamma   90.00
#
_symmetry.space_group_name_H-M   'P 1'
#
loop_
_entity.id
_entity.type
_entity.pdbx_description
1 polymer ?
#
loop_
_entity_poly.entity_id
_entity_poly.type
_entity_poly.pdbx_seq_one_letter_code
_entity_poly.pdbx_strand_id
1 'polypeptide(L)'
;MTDFKISQSFRSVGPARHPSDMDLEDQTAELMEMASLLSPRDMATLSVIVRRAAEISESEGEDVAIAVLDQIHSILDGRVSDA
;
A
#
# COMPACT_ATOMS: atom_id res chain seq x y z
N MET A 1 -44.38 16.14 -5.92
CA MET A 1 -44.36 15.10 -4.89
C MET A 1 -43.59 13.93 -5.46
N THR A 2 -42.26 13.97 -5.35
CA THR A 2 -41.39 12.82 -5.64
C THR A 2 -40.05 13.04 -4.93
N ASP A 3 -39.92 12.43 -3.76
CA ASP A 3 -38.69 12.32 -2.98
C ASP A 3 -37.70 11.37 -3.68
N PHE A 4 -36.60 11.92 -4.17
CA PHE A 4 -35.47 11.13 -4.67
C PHE A 4 -34.49 10.91 -3.50
N LYS A 5 -34.68 9.82 -2.75
CA LYS A 5 -33.79 9.43 -1.66
C LYS A 5 -32.49 8.86 -2.22
N ILE A 6 -31.41 9.64 -2.15
CA ILE A 6 -30.04 9.16 -2.32
C ILE A 6 -29.66 8.41 -1.04
N SER A 7 -29.76 7.07 -1.07
CA SER A 7 -29.11 6.22 -0.07
C SER A 7 -27.63 6.11 -0.42
N GLN A 8 -26.83 7.09 0.01
CA GLN A 8 -25.38 6.87 0.14
C GLN A 8 -25.16 5.95 1.33
N SER A 9 -25.00 4.66 1.05
CA SER A 9 -24.38 3.72 1.97
C SER A 9 -22.91 4.12 2.12
N PHE A 10 -22.62 5.02 3.06
CA PHE A 10 -21.30 5.10 3.65
C PHE A 10 -21.07 3.75 4.33
N ARG A 11 -20.37 2.83 3.66
CA ARG A 11 -19.72 1.72 4.36
C ARG A 11 -18.81 2.41 5.37
N SER A 12 -19.22 2.35 6.63
CA SER A 12 -18.37 2.72 7.74
C SER A 12 -17.15 1.83 7.64
N VAL A 13 -16.06 2.35 7.09
CA VAL A 13 -14.74 1.74 7.23
C VAL A 13 -14.51 1.78 8.73
N GLY A 14 -14.58 0.61 9.38
CA GLY A 14 -14.25 0.48 10.79
C GLY A 14 -12.84 1.05 11.03
N PRO A 15 -12.47 1.40 12.27
CA PRO A 15 -11.15 1.94 12.55
C PRO A 15 -10.11 1.01 11.94
N ALA A 16 -9.27 1.56 11.05
CA ALA A 16 -8.18 0.82 10.44
C ALA A 16 -7.37 0.20 11.59
N ARG A 17 -7.38 -1.13 11.68
CA ARG A 17 -6.60 -1.84 12.69
C ARG A 17 -5.15 -1.51 12.44
N HIS A 18 -4.40 -1.23 13.51
CA HIS A 18 -2.98 -0.99 13.38
C HIS A 18 -2.34 -2.29 12.84
N PRO A 19 -1.40 -2.24 11.88
CA PRO A 19 -0.83 -3.45 11.28
C PRO A 19 -0.15 -4.37 12.30
N SER A 20 0.24 -3.82 13.46
CA SER A 20 0.80 -4.57 14.60
C SER A 20 -0.22 -5.43 15.37
N ASP A 21 -1.53 -5.21 15.18
CA ASP A 21 -2.62 -5.94 15.85
C ASP A 21 -3.17 -7.10 14.99
N MET A 22 -2.65 -7.27 13.77
CA MET A 22 -3.08 -8.30 12.83
C MET A 22 -2.20 -9.54 12.91
N ASP A 23 -2.81 -10.72 12.81
CA ASP A 23 -2.05 -11.95 12.61
C ASP A 23 -1.37 -11.93 11.23
N LEU A 24 -0.28 -12.69 11.06
CA LEU A 24 0.47 -12.78 9.81
C LEU A 24 -0.41 -13.22 8.64
N GLU A 25 -1.43 -14.06 8.90
CA GLU A 25 -2.41 -14.50 7.91
C GLU A 25 -3.26 -13.32 7.39
N ASP A 26 -3.71 -12.44 8.29
CA ASP A 26 -4.49 -11.25 7.94
C ASP A 26 -3.64 -10.23 7.18
N GLN A 27 -2.39 -10.00 7.61
CA GLN A 27 -1.43 -9.12 6.92
C GLN A 27 -1.13 -9.64 5.50
N THR A 28 -0.97 -10.96 5.36
CA THR A 28 -0.74 -11.59 4.06
C THR A 28 -1.96 -11.43 3.16
N ALA A 29 -3.17 -11.59 3.68
CA ALA A 29 -4.41 -11.41 2.93
C ALA A 29 -4.56 -9.97 2.42
N GLU A 30 -4.29 -8.97 3.27
CA GLU A 30 -4.33 -7.56 2.90
C GLU A 30 -3.29 -7.22 1.82
N LEU A 31 -2.06 -7.72 1.96
CA LEU A 31 -1.02 -7.56 0.94
C LEU A 31 -1.43 -8.17 -0.41
N MET A 32 -2.08 -9.33 -0.41
CA MET A 32 -2.59 -9.97 -1.63
C MET A 32 -3.74 -9.18 -2.25
N GLU A 33 -4.63 -8.62 -1.43
CA GLU A 33 -5.71 -7.74 -1.91
C GLU A 33 -5.13 -6.47 -2.55
N MET A 34 -4.18 -5.79 -1.91
CA MET A 34 -3.51 -4.62 -2.47
C MET A 34 -2.77 -4.95 -3.77
N ALA A 35 -2.05 -6.07 -3.82
CA ALA A 35 -1.35 -6.52 -5.03
C ALA A 35 -2.32 -6.79 -6.20
N SER A 36 -3.55 -7.24 -5.91
CA SER A 36 -4.56 -7.50 -6.94
C SER A 36 -5.03 -6.25 -7.69
N LEU A 37 -4.83 -5.06 -7.11
CA LEU A 37 -5.19 -3.78 -7.71
C LEU A 37 -4.12 -3.25 -8.69
N LEU A 38 -2.94 -3.87 -8.72
CA LEU A 38 -1.81 -3.41 -9.52
C LEU A 38 -1.87 -3.95 -10.95
N SER A 39 -1.49 -3.11 -11.92
CA SER A 39 -1.24 -3.61 -13.27
C SER A 39 -0.01 -4.54 -13.29
N PRO A 40 0.16 -5.40 -14.30
CA PRO A 40 1.35 -6.26 -14.41
C PRO A 40 2.67 -5.47 -14.38
N ARG A 41 2.66 -4.24 -14.89
CA ARG A 41 3.81 -3.34 -14.88
C ARG A 41 4.10 -2.83 -13.46
N ASP A 42 3.08 -2.43 -12.74
CA ASP A 42 3.22 -1.90 -11.38
C ASP A 42 3.64 -3.00 -10.42
N MET A 43 3.10 -4.21 -10.59
CA MET A 43 3.51 -5.37 -9.83
C MET A 43 4.98 -5.74 -10.07
N ALA A 44 5.44 -5.71 -11.32
CA ALA A 44 6.86 -5.91 -11.64
C ALA A 44 7.73 -4.83 -10.98
N THR A 45 7.30 -3.57 -11.01
CA THR A 45 8.02 -2.46 -10.37
C THR A 45 8.08 -2.63 -8.86
N LEU A 46 6.96 -2.97 -8.21
CA LEU A 46 6.88 -3.23 -6.78
C LEU A 46 7.82 -4.37 -6.37
N SER A 47 7.86 -5.47 -7.13
CA SER A 47 8.76 -6.60 -6.84
C SER A 47 10.24 -6.19 -6.86
N VAL A 48 10.63 -5.28 -7.75
CA VAL A 48 11.99 -4.76 -7.82
C VAL A 48 12.29 -3.88 -6.61
N ILE A 49 11.34 -3.00 -6.23
CA ILE A 49 11.48 -2.13 -5.05
C ILE A 49 11.66 -2.96 -3.78
N VAL A 50 10.78 -3.95 -3.55
CA VAL A 50 10.84 -4.83 -2.38
C VAL A 50 12.15 -5.60 -2.34
N ARG A 51 12.60 -6.16 -3.46
CA ARG A 51 13.89 -6.88 -3.52
C ARG A 51 15.05 -5.97 -3.16
N ARG A 52 15.08 -4.75 -3.71
CA ARG A 52 16.16 -3.79 -3.40
C ARG A 52 16.13 -3.32 -1.96
N ALA A 53 14.95 -3.11 -1.38
CA ALA A 53 14.82 -2.75 0.02
C ALA A 53 15.33 -3.88 0.94
N ALA A 54 15.05 -5.15 0.61
CA ALA A 54 15.61 -6.29 1.34
C ALA A 54 17.14 -6.35 1.24
N GLU A 55 17.70 -6.20 0.03
CA GLU A 55 19.16 -6.14 -0.17
C GLU A 55 19.82 -5.03 0.66
N ILE A 56 19.24 -3.82 0.67
CA ILE A 56 19.72 -2.68 1.48
C ILE A 56 19.60 -2.99 2.98
N SER A 57 18.49 -3.59 3.41
CA SER A 57 18.28 -3.96 4.80
C SER A 57 19.35 -4.95 5.28
N GLU A 58 19.77 -5.88 4.43
CA GLU A 58 20.81 -6.86 4.73
C GLU A 58 22.22 -6.24 4.73
N SER A 59 22.51 -5.31 3.81
CA SER A 59 23.87 -4.75 3.66
C SER A 59 24.15 -3.48 4.46
N GLU A 60 23.16 -2.60 4.60
CA GLU A 60 23.28 -1.25 5.16
C GLU A 60 22.44 -1.05 6.43
N GLY A 61 21.51 -1.97 6.70
CA GLY A 61 20.64 -1.96 7.87
C GLY A 61 19.21 -1.52 7.57
N GLU A 62 18.30 -1.93 8.45
CA GLU A 62 16.86 -1.72 8.32
C GLU A 62 16.48 -0.23 8.25
N ASP A 63 17.09 0.61 9.10
CA ASP A 63 16.83 2.05 9.11
C ASP A 63 17.11 2.72 7.75
N VAL A 64 18.15 2.25 7.05
CA VAL A 64 18.51 2.75 5.72
C VAL A 64 17.48 2.29 4.68
N ALA A 65 17.05 1.03 4.75
CA ALA A 65 16.02 0.49 3.85
C ALA A 65 14.70 1.26 4.01
N ILE A 66 14.28 1.54 5.24
CA ILE A 66 13.09 2.34 5.54
C ILE A 66 13.23 3.76 4.97
N ALA A 67 14.38 4.43 5.21
CA ALA A 67 14.61 5.77 4.69
C ALA A 67 14.57 5.84 3.15
N VAL A 68 15.01 4.78 2.46
CA VAL A 68 14.92 4.68 0.99
C VAL A 68 13.48 4.46 0.55
N LEU A 69 12.72 3.60 1.23
CA LEU A 69 11.30 3.37 0.94
C LEU A 69 10.49 4.66 1.14
N ASP A 70 10.74 5.43 2.20
CA ASP A 70 10.11 6.73 2.46
C ASP A 70 10.39 7.74 1.35
N GLN A 71 11.62 7.78 0.84
CA GLN A 71 11.98 8.64 -0.29
C GLN A 71 11.23 8.24 -1.57
N ILE A 72 11.14 6.93 -1.86
CA ILE A 72 10.38 6.43 -3.00
C ILE A 72 8.90 6.80 -2.86
N HIS A 73 8.32 6.60 -1.67
CA HIS A 73 6.94 6.97 -1.37
C HIS A 73 6.71 8.47 -1.60
N SER A 74 7.59 9.33 -1.10
CA SER A 74 7.53 10.80 -1.31
C SER A 74 7.58 11.19 -2.79
N ILE A 75 8.41 10.51 -3.60
CA ILE A 75 8.47 10.75 -5.05
C ILE A 75 7.16 10.34 -5.73
N LEU A 76 6.54 9.23 -5.31
CA LEU A 76 5.28 8.76 -5.86
C LEU A 76 4.11 9.67 -5.47
N ASP A 77 4.03 10.10 -4.21
CA ASP A 77 3.03 11.05 -3.72
C ASP A 77 3.17 12.45 -4.37
N GLY A 78 4.40 12.89 -4.62
CA GLY A 78 4.69 14.13 -5.32
C GLY A 78 4.34 14.12 -6.80
N ARG A 79 4.13 12.93 -7.40
CA ARG A 79 3.64 12.79 -8.77
C ARG A 79 2.12 12.77 -8.77
N VAL A 80 1.50 13.92 -9.06
CA VAL A 80 0.09 13.94 -9.47
C VAL A 80 -0.04 13.02 -10.68
N SER A 81 -0.86 11.98 -10.52
CA SER A 81 -1.15 10.94 -11.50
C SER A 81 -1.41 11.55 -12.89
N ASP A 82 -0.44 11.43 -13.80
CA ASP A 82 -0.62 11.72 -15.22
C ASP A 82 -1.28 10.47 -15.82
N ALA A 83 -2.58 10.37 -15.57
CA ALA A 83 -3.48 9.36 -16.13
C ALA A 83 -3.78 9.65 -17.60
#